data_AF-A0A2G5LCP3-F1
#
_entry.id   AF-A0A2G5LCP3-F1
#
_cell.length_a   1.000
_cell.length_b   1.000
_cell.length_c   1.000
_cell.angle_alpha   90.00
_cell.angle_beta   90.00
_cell.angle_gamma   90.00
#
_symmetry.space_group_name_H-M   'P 1'
#
loop_
_entity.id
_entity.type
_entity.pdbx_description
1 polymer ?
#
loop_
_entity_poly.entity_id
_entity_poly.type
_entity_poly.pdbx_seq_one_letter_code
_entity_poly.pdbx_strand_id
1 'polypeptide(L)'
;MNIYKAIKDDHDIQRELCSKILKTSGDSEKRRDIWEELKKELEVHEVAEERYFYSPLIDSDKMQEDARHGMAEHHEMDELIEELDDTDMSSPHWLATMQKLAEKVEHHLKDEEEDFFKKAKKIYSSEEAESLAKSYGETVSEYRKGWPEAIPGK
;
A
#
# COMPACT_ATOMS: atom_id res chain seq x y z
N MET A 1 -1.43 18.17 -9.22
CA MET A 1 -1.42 16.81 -8.62
C MET A 1 -1.82 16.97 -7.17
N ASN A 2 -2.71 16.14 -6.62
CA ASN A 2 -3.09 16.17 -5.19
C ASN A 2 -2.92 14.78 -4.56
N ILE A 3 -2.99 14.70 -3.22
CA ILE A 3 -2.64 13.48 -2.47
C ILE A 3 -3.49 12.28 -2.88
N TYR A 4 -4.80 12.47 -3.09
CA TYR A 4 -5.71 11.41 -3.53
C TYR A 4 -5.34 10.82 -4.89
N LYS A 5 -4.86 11.66 -5.82
CA LYS A 5 -4.43 11.19 -7.13
C LYS A 5 -3.08 10.49 -7.05
N ALA A 6 -2.17 10.99 -6.20
CA ALA A 6 -0.86 10.36 -6.00
C ALA A 6 -1.00 8.96 -5.39
N ILE A 7 -1.80 8.81 -4.35
CA ILE A 7 -2.10 7.53 -3.69
C ILE A 7 -2.77 6.57 -4.70
N LYS A 8 -3.79 7.04 -5.44
CA LYS A 8 -4.44 6.23 -6.48
C LYS A 8 -3.50 5.79 -7.61
N ASP A 9 -2.49 6.57 -7.95
CA ASP A 9 -1.49 6.16 -8.94
C ASP A 9 -0.68 4.95 -8.46
N ASP A 10 -0.35 4.90 -7.17
CA ASP A 10 0.31 3.73 -6.57
C ASP A 10 -0.67 2.55 -6.45
N HIS A 11 -1.95 2.78 -6.16
CA HIS A 11 -2.99 1.74 -6.15
C HIS A 11 -3.13 1.03 -7.50
N ASP A 12 -3.11 1.78 -8.60
CA ASP A 12 -3.22 1.20 -9.93
C ASP A 12 -2.03 0.27 -10.25
N ILE A 13 -0.82 0.63 -9.78
CA ILE A 13 0.37 -0.22 -9.87
C ILE A 13 0.19 -1.50 -9.03
N GLN A 14 -0.23 -1.37 -7.78
CA GLN A 14 -0.43 -2.51 -6.87
C GLN A 14 -1.49 -3.49 -7.41
N ARG A 15 -2.63 -2.98 -7.91
CA ARG A 15 -3.66 -3.82 -8.58
C ARG A 15 -3.10 -4.57 -9.77
N GLU A 16 -2.29 -3.90 -10.60
CA GLU A 16 -1.68 -4.54 -11.77
C GLU A 16 -0.72 -5.65 -11.35
N LEU A 17 0.12 -5.42 -10.34
CA LEU A 17 1.08 -6.38 -9.81
C LEU A 17 0.39 -7.58 -9.14
N CYS A 18 -0.63 -7.34 -8.30
CA CYS A 18 -1.50 -8.39 -7.75
C CYS A 18 -2.14 -9.23 -8.87
N SER A 19 -2.67 -8.60 -9.92
CA SER A 19 -3.24 -9.32 -11.05
C SER A 19 -2.22 -10.15 -11.82
N LYS A 20 -1.00 -9.62 -11.99
CA LYS A 20 0.09 -10.30 -12.71
C LYS A 20 0.60 -11.50 -11.92
N ILE A 21 0.85 -11.36 -10.61
CA ILE A 21 1.45 -12.41 -9.80
C ILE A 21 0.55 -13.63 -9.68
N LEU A 22 -0.77 -13.42 -9.54
CA LEU A 22 -1.76 -14.50 -9.47
C LEU A 22 -1.90 -15.30 -10.77
N LYS A 23 -1.40 -14.78 -11.90
CA LYS A 23 -1.37 -15.48 -13.20
C LYS A 23 -0.08 -16.28 -13.42
N THR A 24 0.86 -16.22 -12.48
CA THR A 24 2.10 -17.02 -12.53
C THR A 24 1.90 -18.36 -11.82
N SER A 25 2.83 -19.30 -11.99
CA SER A 25 2.81 -20.60 -11.35
C SER A 25 4.19 -21.04 -10.88
N GLY A 26 4.20 -21.88 -9.84
CA GLY A 26 5.43 -22.44 -9.25
C GLY A 26 6.41 -21.37 -8.79
N ASP A 27 7.68 -21.71 -8.80
CA ASP A 27 8.77 -20.83 -8.43
C ASP A 27 9.55 -20.39 -9.68
N SER A 28 8.90 -19.56 -10.50
CA SER A 28 9.50 -19.03 -11.73
C SER A 28 10.21 -17.71 -11.46
N GLU A 29 11.27 -17.41 -12.20
CA GLU A 29 11.98 -16.12 -12.17
C GLU A 29 11.00 -14.95 -12.29
N LYS A 30 10.06 -15.03 -13.25
CA LYS A 30 9.00 -14.04 -13.40
C LYS A 30 8.13 -13.84 -12.14
N ARG A 31 7.80 -14.91 -11.39
CA ARG A 31 7.02 -14.77 -10.15
C ARG A 31 7.85 -14.06 -9.09
N ARG A 32 9.13 -14.41 -8.96
CA ARG A 32 10.07 -13.77 -8.03
C ARG A 32 10.20 -12.27 -8.32
N ASP A 33 10.41 -11.91 -9.59
CA ASP A 33 10.54 -10.52 -10.01
C ASP A 33 9.27 -9.71 -9.68
N ILE A 34 8.08 -10.26 -9.99
CA ILE A 34 6.81 -9.59 -9.70
C ILE A 34 6.57 -9.52 -8.19
N TRP A 35 6.96 -10.55 -7.42
CA TRP A 35 6.83 -10.53 -5.96
C TRP A 35 7.67 -9.43 -5.34
N GLU A 36 8.94 -9.33 -5.74
CA GLU A 36 9.85 -8.30 -5.25
C GLU A 36 9.35 -6.90 -5.63
N GLU A 37 8.83 -6.73 -6.84
CA GLU A 37 8.21 -5.46 -7.27
C GLU A 37 6.95 -5.14 -6.45
N LEU A 38 6.02 -6.08 -6.28
CA LEU A 38 4.80 -5.89 -5.50
C LEU A 38 5.11 -5.54 -4.05
N LYS A 39 5.97 -6.31 -3.41
CA LYS A 39 6.39 -6.08 -2.02
C LYS A 39 6.95 -4.68 -1.83
N LYS A 40 7.87 -4.27 -2.70
CA LYS A 40 8.43 -2.91 -2.69
C LYS A 40 7.33 -1.84 -2.81
N GLU A 41 6.41 -2.00 -3.75
CA GLU A 41 5.34 -1.02 -3.99
C GLU A 41 4.31 -0.96 -2.86
N LEU A 42 4.07 -2.05 -2.13
CA LEU A 42 3.21 -2.06 -0.94
C LEU A 42 3.89 -1.32 0.23
N GLU A 43 5.11 -1.71 0.59
CA GLU A 43 5.82 -1.14 1.75
C GLU A 43 6.17 0.34 1.59
N VAL A 44 6.57 0.76 0.37
CA VAL A 44 6.87 2.17 0.12
C VAL A 44 5.60 3.02 0.20
N HIS A 45 4.51 2.50 -0.34
CA HIS A 45 3.21 3.18 -0.36
C HIS A 45 2.69 3.38 1.07
N GLU A 46 2.65 2.31 1.85
CA GLU A 46 2.23 2.31 3.25
C GLU A 46 2.95 3.41 4.04
N VAL A 47 4.28 3.43 4.02
CA VAL A 47 5.03 4.39 4.83
C VAL A 47 4.73 5.84 4.44
N ALA A 48 4.58 6.10 3.14
CA ALA A 48 4.24 7.43 2.66
C ALA A 48 2.79 7.80 3.03
N GLU A 49 1.86 6.86 2.92
CA GLU A 49 0.46 7.10 3.23
C GLU A 49 0.23 7.32 4.72
N GLU A 50 0.78 6.47 5.57
CA GLU A 50 0.66 6.63 7.02
C GLU A 50 1.21 7.98 7.49
N ARG A 51 2.35 8.39 6.93
CA ARG A 51 3.01 9.64 7.31
C ARG A 51 2.26 10.88 6.83
N TYR A 52 1.72 10.88 5.62
CA TYR A 52 1.20 12.11 5.00
C TYR A 52 -0.31 12.13 4.84
N PHE A 53 -0.96 10.99 4.67
CA PHE A 53 -2.41 10.91 4.55
C PHE A 53 -3.07 10.67 5.91
N TYR A 54 -2.65 9.64 6.65
CA TYR A 54 -3.32 9.23 7.88
C TYR A 54 -2.89 10.00 9.13
N SER A 55 -1.59 10.27 9.32
CA SER A 55 -1.11 10.95 10.52
C SER A 55 -1.84 12.26 10.83
N PRO A 56 -2.15 13.15 9.86
CA PRO A 56 -2.92 14.35 10.15
C PRO A 56 -4.43 14.10 10.39
N LEU A 57 -4.96 12.94 9.97
CA LEU A 57 -6.37 12.57 10.15
C LEU A 57 -6.66 11.85 11.46
N ILE A 58 -5.64 11.30 12.13
CA ILE A 58 -5.83 10.49 13.34
C ILE A 58 -6.41 11.29 14.52
N ASP A 59 -6.15 12.60 14.54
CA ASP A 59 -6.65 13.54 15.56
C ASP A 59 -7.99 14.20 15.16
N SER A 60 -8.54 13.87 13.99
CA SER A 60 -9.83 14.38 13.53
C SER A 60 -10.97 13.46 13.96
N ASP A 61 -11.91 13.96 14.76
CA ASP A 61 -13.14 13.24 15.17
C ASP A 61 -13.89 12.57 14.01
N LYS A 62 -13.78 13.13 12.80
CA LYS A 62 -14.47 12.63 11.60
C LYS A 62 -13.76 11.49 10.88
N MET A 63 -12.47 11.28 11.15
CA MET A 63 -11.60 10.33 10.43
C MET A 63 -10.77 9.43 11.34
N GLN A 64 -10.78 9.65 12.65
CA GLN A 64 -9.98 8.87 13.58
C GLN A 64 -10.22 7.36 13.45
N GLU A 65 -11.49 6.93 13.32
CA GLU A 65 -11.83 5.51 13.16
C GLU A 65 -11.34 4.96 11.81
N ASP A 66 -11.60 5.68 10.72
CA ASP A 66 -11.18 5.28 9.37
C ASP A 66 -9.65 5.23 9.25
N ALA A 67 -8.94 6.22 9.81
CA ALA A 67 -7.48 6.26 9.81
C ALA A 67 -6.88 5.08 10.59
N ARG A 68 -7.46 4.77 11.77
CA ARG A 68 -7.03 3.59 12.56
C ARG A 68 -7.36 2.29 11.83
N HIS A 69 -8.46 2.24 11.09
CA HIS A 69 -8.81 1.08 10.29
C HIS A 69 -7.78 0.86 9.17
N GLY A 70 -7.49 1.88 8.36
CA GLY A 70 -6.49 1.79 7.29
C GLY A 70 -5.12 1.34 7.79
N MET A 71 -4.62 1.93 8.88
CA MET A 71 -3.35 1.51 9.50
C MET A 71 -3.39 0.07 10.05
N ALA A 72 -4.54 -0.40 10.54
CA ALA A 72 -4.69 -1.79 10.95
C ALA A 72 -4.69 -2.74 9.74
N GLU A 73 -5.27 -2.31 8.62
CA GLU A 73 -5.22 -3.08 7.37
C GLU A 73 -3.81 -3.16 6.80
N HIS A 74 -3.01 -2.10 6.89
CA HIS A 74 -1.58 -2.12 6.58
C HIS A 74 -0.85 -3.19 7.37
N HIS A 75 -1.04 -3.20 8.70
CA HIS A 75 -0.40 -4.20 9.55
C HIS A 75 -0.79 -5.64 9.20
N GLU A 76 -2.05 -5.89 8.85
CA GLU A 76 -2.48 -7.21 8.36
C GLU A 76 -1.80 -7.59 7.03
N MET A 77 -1.54 -6.62 6.14
CA MET A 77 -0.82 -6.86 4.90
C MET A 77 0.66 -7.15 5.14
N ASP A 78 1.30 -6.48 6.08
CA ASP A 78 2.67 -6.78 6.53
C ASP A 78 2.82 -8.22 7.03
N GLU A 79 1.90 -8.68 7.89
CA GLU A 79 1.91 -10.07 8.38
C GLU A 79 1.81 -11.09 7.22
N LEU A 80 1.01 -10.77 6.19
CA LEU A 80 0.89 -11.63 5.00
C LEU A 80 2.15 -11.58 4.12
N ILE A 81 2.82 -10.43 4.01
CA ILE A 81 4.10 -10.28 3.31
C ILE A 81 5.18 -11.12 4.01
N GLU A 82 5.27 -11.05 5.33
CA GLU A 82 6.20 -11.89 6.11
C GLU A 82 5.92 -13.38 5.91
N GLU A 83 4.65 -13.81 6.00
CA GLU A 83 4.26 -15.20 5.76
C GLU A 83 4.67 -15.66 4.35
N LEU A 84 4.52 -14.80 3.34
CA LEU A 84 4.90 -15.11 1.95
C LEU A 84 6.41 -15.26 1.76
N ASP A 85 7.21 -14.45 2.44
CA ASP A 85 8.68 -14.55 2.37
C ASP A 85 9.22 -15.80 3.05
N ASP A 86 8.58 -16.25 4.14
CA ASP A 86 8.94 -17.45 4.88
C ASP A 86 8.37 -18.74 4.27
N THR A 87 7.54 -18.63 3.23
CA THR A 87 6.90 -19.78 2.57
C THR A 87 7.55 -20.10 1.23
N ASP A 88 7.79 -21.38 0.96
CA ASP A 88 8.25 -21.83 -0.37
C ASP A 88 7.27 -21.39 -1.46
N MET A 89 7.75 -20.54 -2.37
CA MET A 89 6.99 -19.93 -3.46
C MET A 89 6.36 -20.95 -4.42
N SER A 90 6.91 -22.16 -4.50
CA SER A 90 6.33 -23.25 -5.30
C SER A 90 5.16 -23.94 -4.62
N SER A 91 4.95 -23.72 -3.32
CA SER A 91 3.95 -24.42 -2.52
C SER A 91 2.52 -23.92 -2.78
N PRO A 92 1.50 -24.78 -2.61
CA PRO A 92 0.11 -24.36 -2.63
C PRO A 92 -0.24 -23.35 -1.52
N HIS A 93 0.48 -23.40 -0.39
CA HIS A 93 0.29 -22.47 0.72
C HIS A 93 0.64 -21.04 0.31
N TRP A 94 1.79 -20.85 -0.34
CA TRP A 94 2.20 -19.53 -0.84
C TRP A 94 1.14 -18.93 -1.77
N LEU A 95 0.60 -19.72 -2.70
CA LEU A 95 -0.45 -19.23 -3.60
C LEU A 95 -1.72 -18.82 -2.84
N ALA A 96 -2.14 -19.59 -1.84
CA ALA A 96 -3.30 -19.25 -1.01
C ALA A 96 -3.05 -17.97 -0.21
N THR A 97 -1.85 -17.78 0.35
CA THR A 97 -1.49 -16.56 1.08
C THR A 97 -1.41 -15.34 0.15
N MET A 98 -0.88 -15.50 -1.06
CA MET A 98 -0.85 -14.44 -2.07
C MET A 98 -2.26 -14.04 -2.53
N GLN A 99 -3.19 -14.99 -2.61
CA GLN A 99 -4.60 -14.68 -2.88
C GLN A 99 -5.21 -13.84 -1.76
N LYS A 100 -4.97 -14.19 -0.49
CA LYS A 100 -5.43 -13.39 0.65
C LYS A 100 -4.85 -11.98 0.64
N LEU A 101 -3.54 -11.84 0.40
CA LEU A 101 -2.90 -10.53 0.30
C LEU A 101 -3.54 -9.70 -0.82
N ALA A 102 -3.73 -10.28 -2.02
CA ALA A 102 -4.37 -9.56 -3.12
C ALA A 102 -5.82 -9.14 -2.83
N GLU A 103 -6.59 -9.98 -2.12
CA GLU A 103 -7.95 -9.65 -1.67
C GLU A 103 -7.94 -8.52 -0.62
N LYS A 104 -6.98 -8.56 0.32
CA LYS A 104 -6.80 -7.53 1.35
C LYS A 104 -6.40 -6.19 0.75
N VAL A 105 -5.45 -6.19 -0.18
CA VAL A 105 -5.07 -5.00 -0.96
C VAL A 105 -6.30 -4.44 -1.65
N GLU A 106 -7.01 -5.22 -2.48
CA GLU A 106 -8.18 -4.72 -3.21
C GLU A 106 -9.28 -4.15 -2.28
N HIS A 107 -9.50 -4.76 -1.12
CA HIS A 107 -10.42 -4.25 -0.10
C HIS A 107 -9.99 -2.86 0.41
N HIS A 108 -8.75 -2.78 0.88
CA HIS A 108 -8.14 -1.56 1.41
C HIS A 108 -8.19 -0.40 0.41
N LEU A 109 -7.72 -0.65 -0.82
CA LEU A 109 -7.71 0.33 -1.89
C LEU A 109 -9.11 0.86 -2.21
N LYS A 110 -10.13 0.00 -2.08
CA LYS A 110 -11.52 0.37 -2.34
C LYS A 110 -12.08 1.24 -1.22
N ASP A 111 -11.84 0.89 0.03
CA ASP A 111 -12.31 1.67 1.19
C ASP A 111 -11.76 3.10 1.15
N GLU A 112 -10.48 3.23 0.79
CA GLU A 112 -9.84 4.52 0.63
C GLU A 112 -10.45 5.34 -0.51
N GLU A 113 -10.49 4.76 -1.71
CA GLU A 113 -10.94 5.47 -2.91
C GLU A 113 -12.44 5.81 -2.87
N GLU A 114 -13.26 4.94 -2.30
CA GLU A 114 -14.71 5.09 -2.27
C GLU A 114 -15.22 5.80 -1.03
N ASP A 115 -14.53 5.76 0.11
CA ASP A 115 -14.98 6.38 1.35
C ASP A 115 -13.97 7.38 1.92
N PHE A 116 -12.75 6.94 2.24
CA PHE A 116 -11.84 7.77 3.05
C PHE A 116 -11.46 9.05 2.31
N PHE A 117 -11.18 8.98 1.01
CA PHE A 117 -10.87 10.16 0.20
C PHE A 117 -12.04 11.15 0.17
N LYS A 118 -13.29 10.67 0.16
CA LYS A 118 -14.47 11.57 0.17
C LYS A 118 -14.60 12.31 1.49
N LYS A 119 -14.32 11.64 2.60
CA LYS A 119 -14.35 12.25 3.93
C LYS A 119 -13.15 13.18 4.13
N ALA A 120 -11.94 12.78 3.73
CA ALA A 120 -10.72 13.56 3.83
C ALA A 120 -10.79 14.86 3.00
N LYS A 121 -11.47 14.86 1.84
CA LYS A 121 -11.72 16.08 1.03
C LYS A 121 -12.54 17.15 1.75
N LYS A 122 -13.18 16.82 2.87
CA LYS A 122 -13.91 17.77 3.73
C LYS A 122 -13.04 18.35 4.85
N ILE A 123 -11.81 17.84 5.00
CA ILE A 123 -10.86 18.20 6.05
C ILE A 123 -9.69 18.94 5.44
N TYR A 124 -9.04 18.35 4.43
CA TYR A 124 -7.95 18.99 3.70
C TYR A 124 -8.47 20.04 2.73
N SER A 125 -7.93 21.25 2.83
CA SER A 125 -8.05 22.25 1.77
C SER A 125 -7.32 21.79 0.50
N SER A 126 -7.58 22.45 -0.63
CA SER A 126 -6.90 22.15 -1.89
C SER A 126 -5.38 22.35 -1.77
N GLU A 127 -4.95 23.40 -1.06
CA GLU A 127 -3.54 23.73 -0.88
C GLU A 127 -2.83 22.69 0.00
N GLU A 128 -3.47 22.24 1.08
CA GLU A 128 -2.96 21.15 1.93
C GLU A 128 -2.87 19.84 1.14
N ALA A 129 -3.91 19.48 0.39
CA ALA A 129 -3.92 18.26 -0.42
C ALA A 129 -2.81 18.25 -1.49
N GLU A 130 -2.44 19.41 -2.05
CA GLU A 130 -1.31 19.55 -2.98
C GLU A 130 0.05 19.46 -2.25
N SER A 131 0.18 20.10 -1.10
CA SER A 131 1.40 20.05 -0.28
C SER A 131 1.70 18.63 0.24
N LEU A 132 0.66 17.91 0.69
CA LEU A 132 0.77 16.51 1.10
C LEU A 132 1.18 15.63 -0.08
N ALA A 133 0.63 15.84 -1.27
CA ALA A 133 0.99 15.09 -2.48
C ALA A 133 2.48 15.22 -2.81
N LYS A 134 3.03 16.43 -2.65
CA LYS A 134 4.46 16.67 -2.88
C LYS A 134 5.32 15.87 -1.89
N SER A 135 4.99 15.94 -0.60
CA SER A 135 5.75 15.25 0.45
C SER A 135 5.66 13.72 0.32
N TYR A 136 4.46 13.23 0.00
CA TYR A 136 4.21 11.83 -0.35
C TYR A 136 5.10 11.39 -1.52
N GLY A 137 5.03 12.10 -2.65
CA GLY A 137 5.81 11.76 -3.85
C GLY A 137 7.33 11.83 -3.66
N GLU A 138 7.82 12.78 -2.84
CA GLU A 138 9.23 12.85 -2.46
C GLU A 138 9.66 11.60 -1.67
N THR A 139 8.87 11.20 -0.68
CA THR A 139 9.13 10.00 0.14
C THR A 139 9.06 8.73 -0.70
N VAL A 140 8.02 8.57 -1.52
CA VAL A 140 7.89 7.44 -2.43
C VAL A 140 9.10 7.35 -3.38
N SER A 141 9.55 8.49 -3.93
CA SER A 141 10.72 8.51 -4.82
C SER A 141 12.02 8.15 -4.10
N GLU A 142 12.21 8.64 -2.88
CA GLU A 142 13.37 8.33 -2.06
C GLU A 142 13.39 6.84 -1.69
N TYR A 143 12.27 6.33 -1.20
CA TYR A 143 12.19 4.97 -0.67
C TYR A 143 12.19 3.93 -1.78
N ARG A 144 11.55 4.17 -2.94
CA ARG A 144 11.70 3.29 -4.12
C ARG A 144 13.16 3.13 -4.56
N LYS A 145 14.00 4.17 -4.41
CA LYS A 145 15.42 4.12 -4.79
C LYS A 145 16.30 3.44 -3.76
N GLY A 146 15.95 3.57 -2.47
CA GLY A 146 16.71 3.00 -1.36
C GLY A 146 16.16 1.70 -0.81
N TRP A 147 15.12 1.12 -1.43
CA TRP A 147 14.53 -0.13 -1.00
C TRP A 147 15.51 -1.30 -1.19
N PRO A 148 15.58 -2.25 -0.24
CA PRO A 148 14.78 -2.36 0.99
C PRO A 148 15.29 -1.56 2.19
N GLU A 149 16.55 -1.11 2.20
CA GLU A 149 17.20 -0.53 3.39
C GLU A 149 16.62 0.83 3.84
N ALA A 150 15.88 1.52 2.97
CA ALA A 150 15.26 2.80 3.30
C ALA A 150 13.94 2.69 4.08
N ILE A 151 13.31 1.50 4.14
CA ILE A 151 12.04 1.31 4.84
C ILE A 151 12.29 1.32 6.37
N PRO A 152 11.69 2.26 7.12
CA PRO A 152 11.85 2.33 8.57
C PRO A 152 11.24 1.11 9.26
N GLY A 153 11.88 0.61 10.31
CA GLY A 153 11.32 -0.47 11.14
C GLY A 153 11.62 -1.89 10.64
N LYS A 154 12.30 -2.03 9.50
CA LYS A 154 12.94 -3.28 9.07
C LYS A 154 14.28 -3.55 9.75
#